data_AF-A0A965FQJ8-F1
#
_entry.id   AF-A0A965FQJ8-F1
#
_cell.length_a   1.000
_cell.length_b   1.000
_cell.length_c   1.000
_cell.angle_alpha   90.00
_cell.angle_beta   90.00
_cell.angle_gamma   90.00
#
_symmetry.space_group_name_H-M   'P 1'
#
loop_
_entity.id
_entity.type
_entity.pdbx_description
1 polymer ?
#
loop_
_entity_poly.entity_id
_entity_poly.type
_entity_poly.pdbx_seq_one_letter_code
_entity_poly.pdbx_strand_id
1 'polypeptide(L)'
;MFAVFALLPLGSAFADHVNIRPFDADSMAAIRAQHAGKPFVLAFWSTGCEPCRKEMVLWRGLKLRYPQVPIILVSADAPGEEAAVRAFLMRYNPGPV
;
A
#
# COMPACT_ATOMS: atom_id res chain seq x y z
N MET A 1 50.07 -7.95 12.80
CA MET A 1 49.18 -8.04 11.62
C MET A 1 47.76 -8.27 12.13
N PHE A 2 47.06 -7.21 12.55
CA PHE A 2 45.68 -7.30 13.03
C PHE A 2 44.75 -7.04 11.84
N ALA A 3 44.06 -8.08 11.38
CA ALA A 3 43.03 -7.94 10.35
C ALA A 3 41.80 -7.29 10.97
N VAL A 4 41.48 -6.08 10.51
CA VAL A 4 40.27 -5.34 10.90
C VAL A 4 39.08 -6.02 10.21
N PHE A 5 38.25 -6.71 10.99
CA PHE A 5 36.95 -7.20 10.55
C PHE A 5 36.03 -5.98 10.41
N ALA A 6 35.85 -5.48 9.19
CA ALA A 6 34.85 -4.47 8.90
C ALA A 6 33.45 -5.10 9.05
N LEU A 7 32.76 -4.78 10.15
CA LEU A 7 31.33 -5.05 10.27
C LEU A 7 30.60 -4.20 9.21
N LEU A 8 30.19 -4.83 8.10
CA LEU A 8 29.16 -4.28 7.25
C LEU A 8 27.84 -4.25 8.05
N PRO A 9 27.12 -3.11 8.12
CA PRO A 9 25.79 -3.09 8.70
C PRO A 9 24.85 -3.85 7.75
N LEU A 10 24.45 -5.06 8.14
CA LEU A 10 23.34 -5.76 7.51
C LEU A 10 22.03 -5.05 7.88
N GLY A 11 21.30 -4.62 6.85
CA GLY A 11 19.86 -4.43 6.92
C GLY A 11 19.40 -2.99 7.14
N SER A 12 19.14 -2.27 6.05
CA SER A 12 18.06 -1.29 6.08
C SER A 12 16.75 -2.07 6.17
N ALA A 13 16.14 -2.11 7.35
CA ALA A 13 14.75 -2.53 7.47
C ALA A 13 13.90 -1.49 6.73
N PHE A 14 13.28 -1.90 5.61
CA PHE A 14 12.22 -1.13 5.01
C PHE A 14 11.04 -1.17 5.98
N ALA A 15 10.95 -0.18 6.87
CA ALA A 15 9.70 0.12 7.52
C ALA A 15 8.79 0.66 6.41
N ASP A 16 7.91 -0.19 5.87
CA ASP A 16 6.80 0.25 5.03
C ASP A 16 5.92 1.15 5.90
N HIS A 17 6.22 2.45 5.89
CA HIS A 17 5.41 3.46 6.55
C HIS A 17 4.12 3.58 5.75
N VAL A 18 3.09 2.84 6.17
CA VAL A 18 1.73 2.98 5.64
C VAL A 18 1.30 4.45 5.79
N ASN A 19 1.31 5.21 4.69
CA ASN A 19 0.97 6.62 4.68
C ASN A 19 -0.50 6.79 4.28
N ILE A 20 -1.37 6.84 5.29
CA ILE A 20 -2.82 7.02 5.09
C ILE A 20 -3.08 8.51 4.94
N ARG A 21 -3.73 8.88 3.83
CA ARG A 21 -4.15 10.25 3.54
C ARG A 21 -5.66 10.25 3.26
N PRO A 22 -6.37 11.35 3.57
CA PRO A 22 -7.75 11.52 3.14
C PRO A 22 -7.90 11.36 1.63
N PHE A 23 -9.03 10.84 1.19
CA PHE A 23 -9.38 10.73 -0.22
C PHE A 23 -10.60 11.60 -0.53
N ASP A 24 -10.45 12.50 -1.49
CA ASP A 24 -11.45 13.47 -1.93
C ASP A 24 -11.39 13.70 -3.46
N ALA A 25 -12.13 14.68 -3.95
CA ALA A 25 -12.15 15.03 -5.36
C ALA A 25 -10.77 15.46 -5.89
N ASP A 26 -10.00 16.20 -5.09
CA ASP A 26 -8.65 16.65 -5.44
C ASP A 26 -7.67 15.48 -5.51
N SER A 27 -7.81 14.52 -4.59
CA SER A 27 -7.07 13.25 -4.60
C SER A 27 -7.33 12.48 -5.91
N MET A 28 -8.59 12.38 -6.33
CA MET A 28 -8.94 11.72 -7.59
C MET A 28 -8.42 12.47 -8.81
N ALA A 29 -8.49 13.80 -8.81
CA ALA A 29 -7.94 14.64 -9.88
C ALA A 29 -6.42 14.44 -10.01
N ALA A 30 -5.70 14.42 -8.88
CA ALA A 30 -4.26 14.18 -8.83
C ALA A 30 -3.89 12.78 -9.36
N ILE A 31 -4.61 11.74 -8.96
CA ILE A 31 -4.41 10.36 -9.46
C ILE A 31 -4.60 10.30 -10.98
N ARG A 32 -5.67 10.91 -11.51
CA ARG A 32 -5.94 10.94 -12.95
C ARG A 32 -4.83 11.69 -13.71
N ALA A 33 -4.36 12.81 -13.18
CA ALA A 33 -3.26 13.57 -13.78
C ALA A 33 -1.94 12.78 -13.77
N GLN A 34 -1.61 12.14 -12.64
CA GLN A 34 -0.39 11.32 -12.48
C GLN A 34 -0.36 10.13 -13.45
N HIS A 35 -1.51 9.57 -13.78
CA HIS A 35 -1.64 8.41 -14.67
C HIS A 35 -2.26 8.75 -16.04
N ALA A 36 -2.17 10.01 -16.48
CA ALA A 36 -2.73 10.43 -17.77
C ALA A 36 -2.19 9.56 -18.93
N GLY A 37 -3.10 9.04 -19.75
CA GLY A 37 -2.76 8.17 -20.88
C GLY A 37 -2.27 6.77 -20.52
N LYS A 38 -2.32 6.37 -19.23
CA LYS A 38 -1.89 5.04 -18.76
C LYS A 38 -3.00 4.39 -17.93
N PRO A 39 -3.18 3.06 -18.03
CA PRO A 39 -4.14 2.36 -17.17
C PRO A 39 -3.66 2.33 -15.72
N PHE A 40 -4.60 2.41 -14.79
CA PHE A 40 -4.41 2.14 -13.37
C PHE A 40 -5.68 1.49 -12.80
N VAL A 41 -5.55 0.84 -11.65
CA VAL A 41 -6.67 0.28 -10.89
C VAL A 41 -6.86 1.09 -9.62
N LEU A 42 -8.09 1.52 -9.37
CA LEU A 42 -8.52 2.11 -8.10
C LEU A 42 -9.42 1.10 -7.39
N ALA A 43 -8.98 0.56 -6.27
CA ALA A 43 -9.71 -0.47 -5.53
C ALA A 43 -10.18 0.10 -4.19
N PHE A 44 -11.51 0.19 -4.04
CA PHE A 44 -12.14 0.57 -2.78
C PHE A 44 -12.30 -0.63 -1.87
N TRP A 45 -12.05 -0.44 -0.58
CA TRP A 45 -12.15 -1.48 0.45
C TRP A 45 -12.53 -0.87 1.80
N SER A 46 -12.85 -1.70 2.78
CA SER A 46 -13.08 -1.26 4.16
C SER A 46 -12.63 -2.34 5.15
N THR A 47 -12.25 -1.94 6.36
CA THR A 47 -11.94 -2.85 7.47
C THR A 47 -13.11 -3.74 7.87
N GLY A 48 -14.35 -3.26 7.70
CA GLY A 48 -15.60 -3.98 7.98
C GLY A 48 -16.03 -4.95 6.88
N CYS A 49 -15.40 -4.89 5.70
CA CYS A 49 -15.74 -5.72 4.55
C CYS A 49 -15.11 -7.11 4.66
N GLU A 50 -15.92 -8.16 4.84
CA GLU A 50 -15.41 -9.55 4.93
C GLU A 50 -14.69 -10.02 3.66
N PRO A 51 -15.23 -9.81 2.44
CA PRO A 51 -14.54 -10.18 1.21
C PRO A 51 -13.16 -9.51 1.07
N CYS A 52 -13.07 -8.23 1.46
CA CYS A 52 -11.87 -7.42 1.32
C CYS A 52 -10.65 -8.06 2.04
N ARG A 53 -10.87 -8.82 3.12
CA ARG A 53 -9.80 -9.56 3.80
C ARG A 53 -9.10 -10.57 2.91
N LYS A 54 -9.89 -11.35 2.15
CA LYS A 54 -9.37 -12.39 1.23
C LYS A 54 -8.75 -11.75 -0.01
N GLU A 55 -9.27 -10.60 -0.43
CA GLU A 55 -8.79 -9.87 -1.59
C GLU A 55 -7.40 -9.25 -1.40
N MET A 56 -6.97 -8.90 -0.17
CA MET A 56 -5.64 -8.30 0.03
C MET A 56 -4.50 -9.17 -0.50
N VAL A 57 -4.60 -10.50 -0.33
CA VAL A 57 -3.61 -11.44 -0.88
C VAL A 57 -3.63 -11.43 -2.42
N LEU A 58 -4.82 -11.29 -3.03
CA LEU A 58 -4.97 -11.14 -4.48
C LEU A 58 -4.33 -9.84 -4.97
N TRP A 59 -4.57 -8.72 -4.27
CA TRP A 59 -3.97 -7.43 -4.59
C TRP A 59 -2.44 -7.48 -4.53
N ARG A 60 -1.89 -8.12 -3.50
CA ARG A 60 -0.43 -8.35 -3.41
C ARG A 60 0.08 -9.12 -4.63
N GLY A 61 -0.58 -10.21 -5.00
CA GLY A 61 -0.21 -11.02 -6.15
C GLY A 61 -0.28 -10.23 -7.47
N LEU A 62 -1.31 -9.40 -7.65
CA LEU A 62 -1.48 -8.55 -8.83
C LEU A 62 -0.41 -7.47 -8.92
N LYS A 63 -0.08 -6.78 -7.82
CA LYS A 63 1.00 -5.79 -7.77
C LYS A 63 2.36 -6.39 -8.15
N LEU A 64 2.64 -7.61 -7.68
CA LEU A 64 3.88 -8.32 -8.01
C LEU A 64 3.90 -8.80 -9.48
N ARG A 65 2.76 -9.23 -10.01
CA ARG A 65 2.66 -9.75 -11.40
C ARG A 65 2.65 -8.64 -12.45
N TYR A 66 2.07 -7.48 -12.13
CA TYR A 66 1.89 -6.37 -13.05
C TYR A 66 2.46 -5.07 -12.47
N PRO A 67 3.78 -4.98 -12.22
CA PRO A 67 4.39 -3.80 -11.60
C PRO A 67 4.22 -2.52 -12.44
N GLN A 68 3.93 -2.64 -13.73
CA GLN A 68 3.65 -1.54 -14.64
C GLN A 68 2.22 -0.98 -14.56
N VAL A 69 1.29 -1.68 -13.89
CA VAL A 69 -0.09 -1.23 -13.69
C VAL A 69 -0.27 -0.81 -12.24
N PRO A 70 -0.34 0.49 -11.95
CA PRO A 70 -0.53 0.98 -10.59
C PRO A 70 -1.85 0.46 -10.01
N ILE A 71 -1.80 -0.09 -8.80
CA ILE A 71 -2.98 -0.48 -8.02
C ILE A 71 -3.04 0.42 -6.79
N ILE A 72 -4.02 1.31 -6.78
CA ILE A 72 -4.22 2.32 -5.75
C ILE A 72 -5.36 1.84 -4.85
N LEU A 73 -5.07 1.67 -3.56
CA LEU A 73 -6.06 1.24 -2.58
C LEU A 73 -6.67 2.47 -1.90
N VAL A 74 -8.00 2.51 -1.84
CA VAL A 74 -8.76 3.58 -1.17
C VAL A 74 -9.63 2.95 -0.10
N SER A 75 -9.36 3.28 1.16
CA SER A 75 -10.25 2.89 2.26
C SER A 75 -11.52 3.75 2.18
N ALA A 76 -12.67 3.10 2.33
CA ALA A 76 -13.98 3.70 2.47
C ALA A 76 -14.43 3.74 3.95
N ASP A 77 -13.52 3.46 4.88
CA ASP A 77 -13.76 3.62 6.32
C ASP A 77 -13.86 5.11 6.67
N ALA A 78 -14.45 5.42 7.83
CA ALA A 78 -14.71 6.81 8.19
C ALA A 78 -13.40 7.58 8.50
N PRO A 79 -13.37 8.91 8.29
CA PRO A 79 -12.28 9.74 8.80
C PRO A 79 -12.09 9.53 10.31
N GLY A 80 -10.85 9.41 10.78
CA GLY A 80 -10.55 9.09 12.19
C GLY A 80 -10.36 7.60 12.49
N GLU A 81 -10.60 6.70 11.52
CA GLU A 81 -10.37 5.25 11.67
C GLU A 81 -9.00 4.79 11.16
N GLU A 82 -8.03 5.70 10.99
CA GLU A 82 -6.72 5.41 10.38
C GLU A 82 -5.93 4.34 11.16
N ALA A 83 -6.13 4.26 12.48
CA ALA A 83 -5.53 3.22 13.30
C ALA A 83 -6.05 1.81 12.93
N ALA A 84 -7.36 1.67 12.70
CA ALA A 84 -7.98 0.42 12.28
C ALA A 84 -7.55 0.05 10.85
N VAL A 85 -7.54 1.04 9.94
CA VAL A 85 -7.05 0.90 8.57
C VAL A 85 -5.59 0.42 8.56
N ARG A 86 -4.72 1.03 9.36
CA ARG A 86 -3.31 0.64 9.48
C ARG A 86 -3.17 -0.79 10.02
N ALA A 87 -3.90 -1.13 11.07
CA ALA A 87 -3.87 -2.48 11.64
C ALA A 87 -4.35 -3.53 10.63
N PHE A 88 -5.37 -3.22 9.84
CA PHE A 88 -5.87 -4.09 8.78
C PHE A 88 -4.81 -4.30 7.70
N LEU A 89 -4.18 -3.24 7.20
CA LEU A 89 -3.14 -3.32 6.17
C LEU A 89 -1.92 -4.11 6.66
N MET A 90 -1.51 -3.93 7.91
CA MET A 90 -0.44 -4.73 8.50
C MET A 90 -0.81 -6.21 8.63
N ARG A 91 -2.07 -6.52 8.96
CA ARG A 91 -2.56 -7.89 9.15
C ARG A 91 -2.75 -8.65 7.84
N TYR A 92 -3.35 -8.02 6.84
CA TYR A 92 -3.74 -8.68 5.59
C TYR A 92 -2.80 -8.39 4.41
N ASN A 93 -1.89 -7.43 4.58
CA ASN A 93 -0.75 -7.11 3.72
C ASN A 93 -1.03 -7.22 2.20
N PRO A 94 -1.57 -6.15 1.59
CA PRO A 94 -1.81 -6.11 0.14
C PRO A 94 -0.54 -5.85 -0.69
N GLY A 95 0.65 -6.02 -0.12
CA GLY A 95 1.92 -5.59 -0.71
C GLY A 95 2.18 -4.10 -0.48
N PRO A 96 3.11 -3.50 -1.25
CA PRO A 96 3.52 -2.10 -1.06
C PRO A 96 2.34 -1.15 -1.16
N VAL A 97 2.20 -0.24 -0.18
CA VAL A 97 1.12 0.76 -0.04
C VAL A 97 1.66 2.10 0.41
#